data_AF-A0A7W0XB79-F1
#
_entry.id   AF-A0A7W0XB79-F1
#
_cell.length_a   1.000
_cell.length_b   1.000
_cell.length_c   1.000
_cell.angle_alpha   90.00
_cell.angle_beta   90.00
_cell.angle_gamma   90.00
#
_symmetry.space_group_name_H-M   'P 1'
#
loop_
_entity.id
_entity.type
_entity.pdbx_description
1 polymer ?
#
loop_
_entity_poly.entity_id
_entity_poly.type
_entity_poly.pdbx_seq_one_letter_code
_entity_poly.pdbx_strand_id
1 'polypeptide(L)' 'MGGSWPGDPAVARNADGRLEVFLRGEDAQMYQAWQTAPNNGWALV' A
#
# COMPACT_ATOMS: atom_id res chain seq x y z
N MET A 1 3.62 -7.02 1.90
CA MET A 1 2.23 -7.43 1.61
C MET A 1 2.30 -8.82 1.01
N GLY A 2 1.99 -9.87 1.77
CA GLY A 2 1.87 -11.23 1.22
C GLY A 2 0.44 -11.45 0.69
N GLY A 3 0.25 -12.38 -0.25
CA GLY A 3 -1.08 -12.75 -0.77
C GLY A 3 -1.18 -12.72 -2.29
N SER A 4 -2.31 -13.23 -2.81
CA SER A 4 -2.74 -13.09 -4.21
C SER A 4 -3.60 -11.82 -4.32
N TRP A 5 -3.25 -10.94 -5.26
CA TRP A 5 -3.99 -9.69 -5.47
C TRP A 5 -4.54 -9.67 -6.90
N PRO A 6 -5.85 -9.50 -7.08
CA PRO A 6 -6.43 -9.33 -8.40
C PRO A 6 -6.11 -7.93 -8.93
N GLY A 7 -5.13 -7.85 -9.82
CA GLY A 7 -4.75 -6.64 -10.55
C GLY A 7 -3.52 -5.92 -10.00
N ASP A 8 -3.15 -4.83 -10.68
CA ASP A 8 -1.93 -4.09 -10.38
C ASP A 8 -2.10 -3.16 -9.17
N PRO A 9 -1.09 -3.04 -8.29
CA PRO A 9 -1.08 -2.02 -7.23
C PRO A 9 -0.99 -0.62 -7.81
N ALA A 10 -1.63 0.33 -7.12
CA ALA A 10 -1.39 1.76 -7.31
C ALA A 10 -0.46 2.28 -6.21
N VAL A 11 0.53 3.10 -6.58
CA VAL A 11 1.49 3.69 -5.63
C VAL A 11 1.46 5.21 -5.75
N ALA A 12 1.37 5.89 -4.62
CA ALA A 12 1.46 7.34 -4.51
C ALA A 12 2.58 7.73 -3.54
N ARG A 13 3.13 8.94 -3.74
CA ARG A 13 4.06 9.56 -2.80
C ARG A 13 3.34 10.69 -2.08
N ASN A 14 3.30 10.60 -0.76
CA ASN A 14 2.77 11.63 0.11
C ASN A 14 3.66 12.88 0.09
N ALA A 15 3.08 14.02 0.45
CA ALA A 15 3.79 15.31 0.43
C ALA A 15 5.02 15.33 1.35
N ASP A 16 5.03 14.49 2.38
CA ASP A 16 6.15 14.30 3.32
C ASP A 16 7.21 13.30 2.83
N GLY A 17 7.05 12.76 1.61
CA GLY A 17 7.99 11.84 0.98
C GLY A 17 7.75 10.36 1.28
N ARG A 18 6.76 10.02 2.11
CA ARG A 18 6.38 8.62 2.36
C ARG A 18 5.68 8.02 1.15
N LEU A 19 5.91 6.73 0.89
CA LEU A 19 5.16 5.98 -0.11
C LEU A 19 3.92 5.34 0.51
N GLU A 20 2.86 5.26 -0.29
CA GLU A 20 1.61 4.60 0.03
C GLU A 20 1.15 3.75 -1.15
N VAL A 21 0.73 2.52 -0.86
CA VAL A 21 0.37 1.48 -1.83
C VAL A 21 -1.08 1.09 -1.59
N PHE A 22 -1.86 1.06 -2.66
CA PHE A 22 -3.27 0.68 -2.66
C PHE A 22 -3.49 -0.56 -3.52
N LEU A 23 -4.28 -1.49 -3.01
CA LEU A 23 -4.61 -2.76 -3.65
C LEU A 23 -6.10 -3.05 -3.49
N ARG A 24 -6.69 -3.76 -4.45
CA ARG A 24 -8.02 -4.36 -4.31
C ARG A 24 -7.85 -5.85 -4.06
N GLY A 25 -8.48 -6.37 -3.00
CA GLY A 25 -8.51 -7.80 -2.71
C GLY A 25 -9.52 -8.58 -3.54
N GLU A 26 -9.44 -9.91 -3.51
CA GLU A 26 -10.42 -10.81 -4.12
C GLU A 26 -11.81 -10.69 -3.48
N ASP A 27 -11.86 -10.26 -2.22
CA ASP A 27 -13.07 -9.92 -1.46
C ASP A 27 -13.68 -8.55 -1.85
N ALA A 28 -13.13 -7.93 -2.90
CA ALA A 28 -13.46 -6.60 -3.37
C ALA A 28 -13.26 -5.48 -2.34
N GLN A 29 -12.52 -5.73 -1.25
CA GLN A 29 -12.12 -4.68 -0.31
C GLN A 29 -10.86 -3.96 -0.76
N MET A 30 -10.66 -2.74 -0.26
CA MET A 30 -9.44 -1.97 -0.47
C MET A 30 -8.48 -2.24 0.67
N TYR A 31 -7.24 -2.54 0.30
CA TYR A 31 -6.13 -2.72 1.22
C TYR A 31 -5.09 -1.64 0.97
N GLN A 32 -4.38 -1.26 2.02
CA GLN A 32 -3.36 -0.24 1.92
C GLN A 32 -2.13 -0.57 2.77
N ALA A 33 -0.97 -0.11 2.32
CA ALA A 33 0.21 -0.02 3.17
C ALA A 33 0.94 1.27 2.92
N TRP A 34 1.56 1.79 3.97
CA TRP A 34 2.28 3.05 3.92
C TRP A 34 3.58 2.96 4.68
N GLN A 35 4.57 3.72 4.24
CA GLN A 35 5.78 3.95 5.01
C GLN A 35 5.45 4.75 6.27
N THR A 36 6.04 4.37 7.41
CA THR A 36 5.92 5.11 8.68
C THR A 36 6.81 6.35 8.71
N ALA A 37 7.89 6.34 7.92
CA ALA A 37 8.73 7.50 7.57
C ALA A 37 9.40 7.24 6.21
N PRO A 38 9.86 8.27 5.48
CA PRO A 38 10.49 8.07 4.18
C PRO A 38 11.65 7.06 4.27
N ASN A 39 11.63 6.05 3.39
CA ASN A 39 12.61 4.96 3.36
C ASN A 39 12.75 4.15 4.66
N ASN A 40 11.72 4.14 5.51
CA ASN A 40 11.69 3.38 6.76
C ASN A 40 10.64 2.25 6.71
N GLY A 41 10.29 1.72 7.89
CA GLY A 41 9.31 0.64 8.05
C GLY A 41 7.92 0.92 7.46
N TRP A 42 7.10 -0.13 7.38
CA TRP A 42 5.79 -0.11 6.75
C TRP A 42 4.69 -0.50 7.74
N ALA A 43 3.54 0.14 7.61
CA ALA A 43 2.29 -0.27 8.25
C ALA A 43 1.33 -0.80 7.17
N LEU A 44 0.55 -1.83 7.51
CA LEU A 44 -0.39 -2.51 6.61
C LEU A 44 -1.79 -2.49 7.23
N VAL A 45 -2.82 -2.25 6.42
CA VAL A 45 -4.24 -2.37 6.76
C VAL A 45 -4.98 -3.08 5.64
#